data_AF-A0A7T0BUD2-F1
#
_entry.id   AF-A0A7T0BUD2-F1
#
_cell.length_a   1.000
_cell.length_b   1.000
_cell.length_c   1.000
_cell.angle_alpha   90.00
_cell.angle_beta   90.00
_cell.angle_gamma   90.00
#
_symmetry.space_group_name_H-M   'P 1'
#
loop_
_entity.id
_entity.type
_entity.pdbx_description
1 polymer ?
#
loop_
_entity_poly.entity_id
_entity_poly.type
_entity_poly.pdbx_seq_one_letter_code
_entity_poly.pdbx_strand_id
1 'polypeptide(L)'
;MKKFLRGGAIILMTLAISIPAQAQTVEERLTALETSMANVELLSTQLFQLFSALQPDITAILNALATQQLEVATLQASMTAVQSDVSALQTGQTELQASQGTQDTDISELQTRLNGVSRTGNTLLLTNMNLQVVSGSGSTDGGVNGRGNIIIGYNEAIFPYLGADLPTSNKTGSHNLIVGKGSNYSSYGAIVSGLDNISSNPYGSLIGGNRNTANGDFVAVSGGLRNNAQNTYASVSGGQNNTASGIASSVSGGDSNIASSLASSVSGGLNNRARIQANASVSGGSGNIASGLNSSISGGLNNSASGSQSSLSGGNQNTASGFNSSVSGGSFNSATSTHSSVSGGNQNTASGFHSSVSGGDSNIASSFASSVSGGNNNRAMTQSFASVSGGRSNIASGIASSISGGESNTSTSSASSVSGGRDNTASGPQSSVSGGNTNTASGLTSSVSGGGLNSATNIQSTVSGGVSRSATGVNDWRAGSLFETQ
;
A
#
# COMPACT_ATOMS: atom_id res chain seq x y z
N MET A 1 -172.62 -97.21 29.22
CA MET A 1 -172.81 -98.36 30.13
C MET A 1 -171.63 -99.33 29.96
N LYS A 2 -170.92 -99.60 31.06
CA LYS A 2 -170.41 -100.93 31.49
C LYS A 2 -169.27 -101.66 30.74
N LYS A 3 -168.31 -102.09 31.58
CA LYS A 3 -167.38 -103.27 31.59
C LYS A 3 -165.96 -103.06 31.04
N PHE A 4 -164.86 -103.00 31.81
CA PHE A 4 -164.15 -103.88 32.80
C PHE A 4 -163.24 -105.00 32.19
N LEU A 5 -161.96 -104.99 32.64
CA LEU A 5 -160.93 -106.06 32.80
C LEU A 5 -159.91 -106.44 31.69
N ARG A 6 -158.61 -106.30 32.07
CA ARG A 6 -157.40 -107.17 31.91
C ARG A 6 -156.27 -106.86 30.89
N GLY A 7 -155.05 -106.67 31.45
CA GLY A 7 -153.74 -107.21 31.01
C GLY A 7 -152.88 -106.29 30.13
N GLY A 8 -151.70 -105.77 30.47
CA GLY A 8 -150.71 -106.18 31.48
C GLY A 8 -149.71 -107.21 30.96
N ALA A 9 -148.99 -106.97 29.84
CA ALA A 9 -147.87 -107.84 29.39
C ALA A 9 -146.94 -107.33 28.26
N ILE A 10 -147.12 -106.15 27.66
CA ILE A 10 -146.31 -105.75 26.47
C ILE A 10 -145.66 -104.37 26.68
N ILE A 11 -144.90 -104.26 27.77
CA ILE A 11 -143.99 -103.13 28.06
C ILE A 11 -142.53 -103.63 28.17
N LEU A 12 -142.26 -104.94 28.04
CA LEU A 12 -140.95 -105.52 28.33
C LEU A 12 -140.17 -106.11 27.13
N MET A 13 -140.69 -106.10 25.90
CA MET A 13 -140.09 -106.87 24.80
C MET A 13 -139.44 -106.06 23.65
N THR A 14 -139.57 -104.73 23.64
CA THR A 14 -138.94 -103.86 22.62
C THR A 14 -137.80 -102.99 23.14
N LEU A 15 -137.51 -103.01 24.45
CA LEU A 15 -136.32 -102.39 25.06
C LEU A 15 -135.07 -103.30 25.04
N ALA A 16 -135.20 -104.56 24.57
CA ALA A 16 -134.11 -105.55 24.63
C ALA A 16 -133.23 -105.63 23.37
N ILE A 17 -133.49 -104.82 22.32
CA ILE A 17 -132.80 -104.94 21.02
C ILE A 17 -132.06 -103.64 20.61
N SER A 18 -132.39 -102.46 21.14
CA SER A 18 -131.74 -101.20 20.70
C SER A 18 -130.55 -100.74 21.54
N ILE A 19 -130.33 -101.31 22.73
CA ILE A 19 -129.22 -100.93 23.62
C ILE A 19 -127.87 -101.51 23.15
N PRO A 20 -127.76 -102.75 22.61
CA PRO A 20 -126.47 -103.27 22.15
C PRO A 20 -125.93 -102.57 20.88
N ALA A 21 -126.82 -102.14 19.98
CA ALA A 21 -126.42 -101.57 18.68
C ALA A 21 -125.89 -100.12 18.79
N GLN A 22 -126.44 -99.31 19.70
CA GLN A 22 -125.94 -97.95 19.96
C GLN A 22 -124.66 -97.95 20.81
N ALA A 23 -124.45 -98.96 21.66
CA ALA A 23 -123.18 -99.16 22.36
C ALA A 23 -122.05 -99.42 21.35
N GLN A 24 -122.26 -100.29 20.36
CA GLN A 24 -121.26 -100.62 19.34
C GLN A 24 -120.88 -99.43 18.44
N THR A 25 -121.82 -98.54 18.09
CA THR A 25 -121.52 -97.33 17.29
C THR A 25 -120.79 -96.26 18.07
N VAL A 26 -121.06 -96.15 19.38
CA VAL A 26 -120.31 -95.26 20.28
C VAL A 26 -118.91 -95.82 20.52
N GLU A 27 -118.77 -97.14 20.69
CA GLU A 27 -117.48 -97.81 20.81
C GLU A 27 -116.64 -97.60 19.55
N GLU A 28 -117.18 -97.83 18.34
CA GLU A 28 -116.45 -97.59 17.08
C GLU A 28 -116.05 -96.12 16.88
N ARG A 29 -116.90 -95.15 17.29
CA ARG A 29 -116.54 -93.73 17.26
C ARG A 29 -115.55 -93.33 18.34
N LEU A 30 -115.57 -94.00 19.49
CA LEU A 30 -114.61 -93.80 20.58
C LEU A 30 -113.25 -94.37 20.17
N THR A 31 -113.19 -95.55 19.56
CA THR A 31 -111.96 -96.13 19.02
C THR A 31 -111.39 -95.29 17.87
N ALA A 32 -112.23 -94.73 17.00
CA ALA A 32 -111.78 -93.81 15.94
C ALA A 32 -111.26 -92.47 16.50
N LEU A 33 -111.88 -91.96 17.58
CA LEU A 33 -111.41 -90.76 18.28
C LEU A 33 -110.12 -91.02 19.04
N GLU A 34 -109.98 -92.17 19.70
CA GLU A 34 -108.74 -92.64 20.35
C GLU A 34 -107.61 -92.82 19.33
N THR A 35 -107.92 -93.35 18.14
CA THR A 35 -106.95 -93.47 17.04
C THR A 35 -106.55 -92.10 16.48
N SER A 36 -107.49 -91.17 16.36
CA SER A 36 -107.22 -89.78 15.94
C SER A 36 -106.40 -89.02 16.99
N MET A 37 -106.73 -89.16 18.28
CA MET A 37 -105.96 -88.61 19.39
C MET A 37 -104.56 -89.19 19.42
N ALA A 38 -104.40 -90.52 19.27
CA ALA A 38 -103.09 -91.16 19.21
C ALA A 38 -102.27 -90.69 17.99
N ASN A 39 -102.91 -90.43 16.84
CA ASN A 39 -102.24 -89.86 15.67
C ASN A 39 -101.83 -88.39 15.88
N VAL A 40 -102.66 -87.59 16.55
CA VAL A 40 -102.32 -86.21 16.92
C VAL A 40 -101.19 -86.19 17.95
N GLU A 41 -101.19 -87.12 18.90
CA GLU A 41 -100.13 -87.28 19.89
C GLU A 41 -98.83 -87.75 19.23
N LEU A 42 -98.91 -88.67 18.26
CA LEU A 42 -97.78 -89.11 17.44
C LEU A 42 -97.23 -87.97 16.58
N LEU A 43 -98.08 -87.22 15.87
CA LEU A 43 -97.67 -86.05 15.08
C LEU A 43 -97.07 -84.96 15.98
N SER A 44 -97.65 -84.72 17.15
CA SER A 44 -97.13 -83.79 18.15
C SER A 44 -95.74 -84.21 18.63
N THR A 45 -95.55 -85.50 18.89
CA THR A 45 -94.25 -86.07 19.30
C THR A 45 -93.23 -86.02 18.16
N GLN A 46 -93.62 -86.34 16.93
CA GLN A 46 -92.76 -86.25 15.74
C GLN A 46 -92.37 -84.80 15.45
N LEU A 47 -93.31 -83.86 15.58
CA LEU A 47 -93.06 -82.43 15.43
C LEU A 47 -92.10 -81.92 16.51
N PHE A 48 -92.28 -82.35 17.76
CA PHE A 48 -91.38 -82.02 18.87
C PHE A 48 -89.98 -82.60 18.68
N GLN A 49 -89.86 -83.83 18.18
CA GLN A 49 -88.57 -84.44 17.85
C GLN A 49 -87.88 -83.74 16.68
N LEU A 50 -88.64 -83.33 15.64
CA LEU A 50 -88.10 -82.55 14.53
C LEU A 50 -87.58 -81.19 15.01
N PHE A 51 -88.34 -80.48 15.85
CA PHE A 51 -87.89 -79.24 16.48
C PHE A 51 -86.65 -79.45 17.36
N SER A 52 -86.63 -80.52 18.15
CA SER A 52 -85.49 -80.85 19.02
C SER A 52 -84.23 -81.21 18.21
N ALA A 53 -84.39 -81.86 17.06
CA ALA A 53 -83.29 -82.21 16.15
C ALA A 53 -82.76 -81.00 15.34
N LEU A 54 -83.62 -80.03 15.01
CA LEU A 54 -83.24 -78.78 14.32
C LEU A 54 -82.61 -77.73 15.25
N GLN A 55 -82.97 -77.72 16.53
CA GLN A 55 -82.46 -76.79 17.54
C GLN A 55 -80.91 -76.69 17.59
N PRO A 56 -80.13 -77.81 17.58
CA PRO A 56 -78.67 -77.75 17.57
C PRO A 56 -78.12 -77.17 16.27
N ASP A 57 -78.70 -77.48 15.11
CA ASP A 57 -78.28 -76.92 13.81
C ASP A 57 -78.55 -75.41 13.75
N ILE A 58 -79.71 -74.95 14.22
CA ILE A 58 -80.04 -73.52 14.33
C ILE A 58 -79.05 -72.82 15.27
N THR A 59 -78.73 -73.44 16.40
CA THR A 59 -77.77 -72.88 17.37
C THR A 59 -76.35 -72.82 16.79
N ALA A 60 -75.93 -73.85 16.05
CA ALA A 60 -74.64 -73.89 15.36
C ALA A 60 -74.55 -72.82 14.27
N ILE A 61 -75.62 -72.63 13.48
CA ILE A 61 -75.72 -71.58 12.47
C ILE A 61 -75.64 -70.19 13.11
N LEU A 62 -76.37 -69.95 14.21
CA LEU A 62 -76.33 -68.68 14.94
C LEU A 62 -74.93 -68.37 15.50
N ASN A 63 -74.24 -69.38 16.05
CA ASN A 63 -72.87 -69.23 16.55
C ASN A 63 -71.87 -68.98 15.40
N ALA A 64 -72.02 -69.67 14.27
CA ALA A 64 -71.20 -69.45 13.08
C ALA A 64 -71.43 -68.05 12.51
N LEU A 65 -72.68 -67.58 12.46
CA LEU A 65 -73.04 -66.23 12.01
C LEU A 65 -72.46 -65.15 12.92
N ALA A 66 -72.52 -65.33 14.25
CA ALA A 66 -71.90 -64.43 15.21
C ALA A 66 -70.37 -64.37 15.05
N THR A 67 -69.74 -65.54 14.80
CA THR A 67 -68.30 -65.62 14.51
C THR A 67 -67.94 -64.88 13.23
N GLN A 68 -68.72 -65.07 12.16
CA GLN A 68 -68.54 -64.36 10.88
C GLN A 68 -68.74 -62.85 11.04
N GLN A 69 -69.72 -62.41 11.83
CA GLN A 69 -69.93 -60.98 12.13
C GLN A 69 -68.73 -60.36 12.83
N LEU A 70 -68.09 -61.09 13.75
CA LEU A 70 -66.88 -60.63 14.42
C LEU A 70 -65.69 -60.55 13.46
N GLU A 71 -65.53 -61.53 12.56
CA GLU A 71 -64.47 -61.55 11.55
C GLU A 71 -64.62 -60.41 10.54
N VAL A 72 -65.85 -60.16 10.05
CA VAL A 72 -66.17 -59.02 9.19
C VAL A 72 -65.89 -57.69 9.88
N ALA A 73 -66.25 -57.54 11.15
CA ALA A 73 -65.94 -56.33 11.92
C ALA A 73 -64.41 -56.12 12.04
N THR A 74 -63.65 -57.19 12.23
CA THR A 74 -62.18 -57.15 12.32
C THR A 74 -61.53 -56.78 10.97
N LEU A 75 -62.05 -57.33 9.87
CA LEU A 75 -61.63 -56.97 8.51
C LEU A 75 -61.96 -55.52 8.16
N GLN A 76 -63.14 -55.02 8.56
CA GLN A 76 -63.53 -53.61 8.36
C GLN A 76 -62.62 -52.65 9.15
N ALA A 77 -62.26 -53.02 10.39
CA ALA A 77 -61.30 -52.26 11.17
C ALA A 77 -59.91 -52.23 10.50
N SER A 78 -59.44 -53.39 10.00
CA SER A 78 -58.17 -53.50 9.27
C SER A 78 -58.18 -52.72 7.96
N MET A 79 -59.28 -52.78 7.19
CA MET A 79 -59.47 -52.00 5.97
C MET A 79 -59.39 -50.50 6.24
N THR A 80 -60.02 -50.05 7.34
CA THR A 80 -59.99 -48.64 7.75
C THR A 80 -58.57 -48.19 8.14
N ALA A 81 -57.82 -49.03 8.85
CA ALA A 81 -56.42 -48.76 9.19
C ALA A 81 -55.54 -48.64 7.92
N VAL A 82 -55.64 -49.60 7.00
CA VAL A 82 -54.92 -49.56 5.72
C VAL A 82 -55.32 -48.34 4.89
N GLN A 83 -56.60 -47.96 4.87
CA GLN A 83 -57.06 -46.75 4.18
C GLN A 83 -56.39 -45.50 4.77
N SER A 84 -56.26 -45.42 6.10
CA SER A 84 -55.56 -44.34 6.80
C SER A 84 -54.07 -44.31 6.44
N ASP A 85 -53.40 -45.47 6.41
CA ASP A 85 -51.98 -45.57 6.03
C ASP A 85 -51.75 -45.14 4.58
N VAL A 86 -52.64 -45.55 3.66
CA VAL A 86 -52.58 -45.13 2.25
C VAL A 86 -52.76 -43.62 2.11
N SER A 87 -53.72 -43.03 2.82
CA SER A 87 -53.89 -41.57 2.81
C SER A 87 -52.65 -40.85 3.36
N ALA A 88 -52.06 -41.35 4.45
CA ALA A 88 -50.82 -40.80 4.99
C ALA A 88 -49.65 -40.90 3.99
N LEU A 89 -49.51 -42.03 3.29
CA LEU A 89 -48.49 -42.23 2.25
C LEU A 89 -48.71 -41.31 1.05
N GLN A 90 -49.95 -41.10 0.60
CA GLN A 90 -50.27 -40.17 -0.49
C GLN A 90 -49.94 -38.72 -0.12
N THR A 91 -50.24 -38.32 1.12
CA THR A 91 -49.81 -37.02 1.65
C THR A 91 -48.29 -36.90 1.64
N GLY A 92 -47.57 -37.90 2.19
CA GLY A 92 -46.10 -37.89 2.21
C GLY A 92 -45.46 -37.88 0.81
N GLN A 93 -46.06 -38.59 -0.16
CA GLN A 93 -45.61 -38.55 -1.56
C GLN A 93 -45.75 -37.15 -2.16
N THR A 94 -46.86 -36.47 -1.88
CA THR A 94 -47.12 -35.11 -2.38
C THR A 94 -46.12 -34.12 -1.79
N GLU A 95 -45.84 -34.23 -0.48
CA GLU A 95 -44.84 -33.41 0.21
C GLU A 95 -43.42 -33.64 -0.35
N LEU A 96 -43.05 -34.90 -0.61
CA LEU A 96 -41.75 -35.25 -1.19
C LEU A 96 -41.60 -34.70 -2.62
N GLN A 97 -42.64 -34.82 -3.45
CA GLN A 97 -42.66 -34.28 -4.81
C GLN A 97 -42.51 -32.76 -4.81
N ALA A 98 -43.18 -32.06 -3.89
CA ALA A 98 -43.02 -30.62 -3.72
C ALA A 98 -41.57 -30.27 -3.32
N SER A 99 -40.98 -31.00 -2.38
CA SER A 99 -39.59 -30.80 -1.96
C SER A 99 -38.58 -31.05 -3.10
N GLN A 100 -38.79 -32.09 -3.90
CA GLN A 100 -37.98 -32.37 -5.09
C GLN A 100 -38.07 -31.24 -6.11
N GLY A 101 -39.27 -30.74 -6.39
CA GLY A 101 -39.45 -29.60 -7.31
C GLY A 101 -38.72 -28.33 -6.86
N THR A 102 -38.68 -28.06 -5.54
CA THR A 102 -37.87 -26.96 -4.99
C THR A 102 -36.37 -27.21 -5.19
N GLN A 103 -35.88 -28.42 -4.89
CA GLN A 103 -34.47 -28.76 -5.08
C GLN A 103 -34.01 -28.66 -6.53
N ASP A 104 -34.81 -29.15 -7.48
CA ASP A 104 -34.51 -29.06 -8.92
C ASP A 104 -34.40 -27.60 -9.38
N THR A 105 -35.26 -26.73 -8.84
CA THR A 105 -35.22 -25.29 -9.11
C THR A 105 -33.93 -24.67 -8.57
N ASP A 106 -33.59 -24.96 -7.31
CA ASP A 106 -32.37 -24.45 -6.67
C ASP A 106 -31.09 -24.93 -7.40
N ILE A 107 -31.05 -26.19 -7.82
CA ILE A 107 -29.92 -26.77 -8.56
C ILE A 107 -29.75 -26.08 -9.92
N SER A 108 -30.85 -25.89 -10.65
CA SER A 108 -30.83 -25.23 -11.97
C SER A 108 -30.34 -23.78 -11.86
N GLU A 109 -30.78 -23.06 -10.82
CA GLU A 109 -30.32 -21.71 -10.56
C GLU A 109 -28.82 -21.67 -10.22
N LEU A 110 -28.33 -22.58 -9.38
CA LEU A 110 -26.91 -22.70 -9.05
C LEU A 110 -26.05 -23.04 -10.28
N GLN A 111 -26.50 -23.96 -11.12
CA GLN A 111 -25.81 -24.31 -12.38
C GLN A 111 -25.68 -23.09 -13.30
N THR A 112 -26.72 -22.26 -13.37
CA THR A 112 -26.71 -21.03 -14.16
C THR A 112 -25.75 -19.99 -13.58
N ARG A 113 -25.77 -19.77 -12.26
CA ARG A 113 -24.91 -18.78 -11.57
C ARG A 113 -23.43 -19.18 -11.57
N LEU A 114 -23.12 -20.47 -11.52
CA LEU A 114 -21.75 -21.01 -11.50
C LEU A 114 -21.23 -21.40 -12.88
N ASN A 115 -21.96 -21.06 -13.94
CA ASN A 115 -21.47 -21.26 -15.31
C ASN A 115 -20.12 -20.55 -15.50
N GLY A 116 -19.11 -21.29 -15.98
CA GLY A 116 -17.73 -20.80 -16.12
C GLY A 116 -16.83 -21.03 -14.91
N VAL A 117 -17.35 -21.50 -13.77
CA VAL A 117 -16.57 -21.87 -12.58
C VAL A 117 -16.29 -23.37 -12.58
N SER A 118 -15.01 -23.76 -12.56
CA SER A 118 -14.60 -25.17 -12.43
C SER A 118 -13.43 -25.31 -11.47
N ARG A 119 -13.17 -26.52 -10.97
CA ARG A 119 -11.99 -26.82 -10.16
C ARG A 119 -11.19 -27.92 -10.83
N THR A 120 -9.92 -27.66 -11.11
CA THR A 120 -8.98 -28.65 -11.64
C THR A 120 -7.90 -28.91 -10.59
N GLY A 121 -7.93 -30.10 -9.97
CA GLY A 121 -7.08 -30.41 -8.82
C GLY A 121 -7.26 -29.41 -7.67
N ASN A 122 -6.20 -28.66 -7.36
CA ASN A 122 -6.20 -27.64 -6.31
C ASN A 122 -6.42 -26.20 -6.82
N THR A 123 -6.80 -26.03 -8.10
CA THR A 123 -6.97 -24.73 -8.73
C THR A 123 -8.44 -24.45 -9.03
N LEU A 124 -8.96 -23.32 -8.54
CA LEU A 124 -10.23 -22.77 -9.00
C LEU A 124 -10.00 -22.05 -10.34
N LEU A 125 -10.68 -22.49 -11.39
CA LEU A 125 -10.61 -21.94 -12.74
C LEU A 125 -11.90 -21.16 -13.03
N LEU A 126 -11.73 -19.89 -13.42
CA LEU A 126 -12.80 -19.00 -13.86
C LEU A 126 -12.62 -18.79 -15.37
N THR A 127 -13.54 -19.29 -16.18
CA THR A 127 -13.49 -19.20 -17.65
C THR A 127 -14.53 -18.22 -18.14
N ASN A 128 -14.13 -17.25 -18.98
CA ASN A 128 -14.99 -16.17 -19.47
C ASN A 128 -15.61 -15.31 -18.33
N MET A 129 -14.87 -15.12 -17.23
CA MET A 129 -15.33 -14.36 -16.06
C MET A 129 -14.19 -13.52 -15.44
N ASN A 130 -14.54 -12.42 -14.77
CA ASN A 130 -13.63 -11.62 -13.95
C ASN A 130 -13.79 -11.99 -12.47
N LEU A 131 -12.72 -11.85 -11.68
CA LEU A 131 -12.80 -11.85 -10.21
C LEU A 131 -12.91 -10.41 -9.70
N GLN A 132 -14.02 -10.07 -9.08
CA GLN A 132 -14.23 -8.78 -8.42
C GLN A 132 -14.46 -9.00 -6.93
N VAL A 133 -13.65 -8.35 -6.09
CA VAL A 133 -13.80 -8.40 -4.62
C VAL A 133 -14.18 -7.00 -4.15
N VAL A 134 -15.38 -6.87 -3.57
CA VAL A 134 -15.90 -5.59 -3.07
C VAL A 134 -15.86 -5.55 -1.54
N SER A 135 -15.54 -4.38 -0.98
CA SER A 135 -15.55 -4.17 0.49
C SER A 135 -16.96 -4.07 1.09
N GLY A 136 -17.96 -3.75 0.26
CA GLY A 136 -19.31 -3.39 0.68
C GLY A 136 -19.48 -1.93 1.13
N SER A 137 -18.47 -1.06 0.97
CA SER A 137 -18.52 0.36 1.36
C SER A 137 -19.21 1.28 0.34
N GLY A 138 -19.67 0.77 -0.80
CA GLY A 138 -20.33 1.54 -1.85
C GLY A 138 -19.40 2.20 -2.88
N SER A 139 -18.16 2.51 -2.52
CA SER A 139 -17.12 3.01 -3.44
C SER A 139 -15.70 2.55 -3.01
N THR A 140 -14.74 2.63 -3.94
CA THR A 140 -13.32 2.26 -3.70
C THR A 140 -12.67 3.13 -2.63
N ASP A 141 -13.01 4.42 -2.62
CA ASP A 141 -12.55 5.46 -1.70
C ASP A 141 -13.49 5.67 -0.50
N GLY A 142 -14.48 4.78 -0.33
CA GLY A 142 -15.37 4.78 0.82
C GLY A 142 -14.65 4.40 2.12
N GLY A 143 -15.40 4.33 3.22
CA GLY A 143 -14.85 3.96 4.52
C GLY A 143 -14.13 2.61 4.48
N VAL A 144 -12.85 2.60 4.86
CA VAL A 144 -12.04 1.38 4.92
C VAL A 144 -12.53 0.46 6.05
N ASN A 145 -12.65 -0.84 5.76
CA ASN A 145 -13.27 -1.81 6.67
C ASN A 145 -12.54 -3.16 6.73
N GLY A 146 -11.31 -3.24 6.21
CA GLY A 146 -10.49 -4.45 6.16
C GLY A 146 -10.93 -5.48 5.09
N ARG A 147 -12.02 -5.23 4.37
CA ARG A 147 -12.58 -6.12 3.33
C ARG A 147 -12.30 -5.60 1.94
N GLY A 148 -12.54 -6.43 0.92
CA GLY A 148 -12.27 -6.07 -0.48
C GLY A 148 -10.80 -6.28 -0.91
N ASN A 149 -9.98 -6.93 -0.08
CA ASN A 149 -8.57 -7.19 -0.37
C ASN A 149 -8.38 -8.57 -0.99
N ILE A 150 -7.38 -8.72 -1.87
CA ILE A 150 -6.86 -10.02 -2.32
C ILE A 150 -5.56 -10.29 -1.55
N ILE A 151 -5.49 -11.39 -0.81
CA ILE A 151 -4.35 -11.74 0.03
C ILE A 151 -3.76 -13.07 -0.43
N ILE A 152 -2.47 -13.06 -0.77
CA ILE A 152 -1.68 -14.23 -1.17
C ILE A 152 -0.64 -14.49 -0.08
N GLY A 153 -0.92 -15.47 0.79
CA GLY A 153 -0.13 -15.77 1.98
C GLY A 153 -1.02 -16.01 3.21
N TYR A 154 -0.45 -16.01 4.42
CA TYR A 154 -1.19 -16.28 5.66
C TYR A 154 -1.73 -15.02 6.34
N ASN A 155 -1.65 -13.85 5.68
CA ASN A 155 -2.07 -12.56 6.23
C ASN A 155 -1.42 -12.24 7.59
N GLU A 156 -0.16 -12.63 7.77
CA GLU A 156 0.52 -12.60 9.06
C GLU A 156 0.65 -11.17 9.62
N ALA A 157 0.66 -11.07 10.94
CA ALA A 157 1.01 -9.85 11.65
C ALA A 157 2.45 -9.40 11.29
N ILE A 158 2.68 -8.09 11.32
CA ILE A 158 4.03 -7.53 11.18
C ILE A 158 4.93 -8.10 12.29
N PHE A 159 6.16 -8.49 11.93
CA PHE A 159 7.06 -9.08 12.92
C PHE A 159 7.54 -7.99 13.90
N PRO A 160 7.32 -8.14 15.22
CA PRO A 160 7.76 -7.14 16.18
C PRO A 160 9.29 -7.05 16.21
N TYR A 161 9.82 -5.84 16.05
CA TYR A 161 11.25 -5.55 16.21
C TYR A 161 11.73 -5.84 17.65
N LEU A 162 13.01 -6.14 17.83
CA LEU A 162 13.62 -5.99 19.16
C LEU A 162 13.73 -4.47 19.44
N GLY A 163 12.76 -3.87 20.15
CA GLY A 163 12.72 -2.43 20.47
C GLY A 163 11.36 -1.91 20.97
N ALA A 164 11.33 -0.70 21.56
CA ALA A 164 10.19 -0.15 22.32
C ALA A 164 9.02 0.41 21.47
N ASP A 165 9.24 0.76 20.19
CA ASP A 165 8.21 1.25 19.27
C ASP A 165 7.91 0.21 18.19
N LEU A 166 7.17 -0.83 18.58
CA LEU A 166 6.72 -1.87 17.66
C LEU A 166 5.58 -1.32 16.78
N PRO A 167 5.69 -1.32 15.44
CA PRO A 167 4.52 -1.07 14.62
C PRO A 167 3.49 -2.13 14.95
N THR A 168 2.31 -1.70 15.37
CA THR A 168 1.19 -2.61 15.55
C THR A 168 0.69 -3.03 14.17
N SER A 169 0.16 -4.24 14.05
CA SER A 169 -0.46 -4.68 12.81
C SER A 169 -1.70 -3.83 12.54
N ASN A 170 -1.71 -3.08 11.45
CA ASN A 170 -2.84 -2.27 11.01
C ASN A 170 -3.24 -2.71 9.60
N LYS A 171 -4.36 -3.43 9.53
CA LYS A 171 -4.90 -4.06 8.31
C LYS A 171 -6.33 -3.61 8.04
N THR A 172 -6.64 -2.36 8.38
CA THR A 172 -7.99 -1.77 8.18
C THR A 172 -8.28 -1.41 6.74
N GLY A 173 -7.28 -1.41 5.86
CA GLY A 173 -7.40 -1.02 4.46
C GLY A 173 -8.32 -1.92 3.64
N SER A 174 -8.82 -1.39 2.54
CA SER A 174 -9.75 -2.06 1.62
C SER A 174 -9.25 -1.96 0.17
N HIS A 175 -9.65 -2.85 -0.73
CA HIS A 175 -9.28 -2.76 -2.15
C HIS A 175 -7.78 -2.84 -2.44
N ASN A 176 -7.04 -3.65 -1.67
CA ASN A 176 -5.59 -3.83 -1.82
C ASN A 176 -5.23 -5.23 -2.33
N LEU A 177 -4.09 -5.35 -3.01
CA LEU A 177 -3.44 -6.62 -3.35
C LEU A 177 -2.24 -6.84 -2.43
N ILE A 178 -2.28 -7.89 -1.62
CA ILE A 178 -1.28 -8.17 -0.59
C ILE A 178 -0.60 -9.51 -0.89
N VAL A 179 0.74 -9.51 -0.93
CA VAL A 179 1.54 -10.71 -1.20
C VAL A 179 2.71 -10.83 -0.22
N GLY A 180 2.84 -11.96 0.47
CA GLY A 180 3.93 -12.17 1.42
C GLY A 180 3.52 -11.92 2.86
N LYS A 181 4.48 -11.50 3.71
CA LYS A 181 4.40 -11.64 5.17
C LYS A 181 4.47 -10.29 5.87
N GLY A 182 3.62 -10.09 6.87
CA GLY A 182 3.75 -8.97 7.81
C GLY A 182 3.35 -7.60 7.26
N SER A 183 2.71 -7.54 6.09
CA SER A 183 2.29 -6.29 5.48
C SER A 183 1.22 -5.57 6.31
N ASN A 184 1.39 -4.26 6.45
CA ASN A 184 0.38 -3.33 6.95
C ASN A 184 -0.21 -2.52 5.80
N TYR A 185 -1.52 -2.35 5.82
CA TYR A 185 -2.27 -1.64 4.79
C TYR A 185 -3.52 -1.04 5.45
N SER A 186 -3.53 0.29 5.62
CA SER A 186 -4.59 1.01 6.33
C SER A 186 -5.41 1.94 5.44
N SER A 187 -5.19 1.88 4.13
CA SER A 187 -5.89 2.68 3.12
C SER A 187 -6.36 1.79 1.95
N TYR A 188 -6.47 2.33 0.74
CA TYR A 188 -7.02 1.62 -0.41
C TYR A 188 -6.22 1.77 -1.69
N GLY A 189 -6.44 0.85 -2.63
CA GLY A 189 -5.81 0.87 -3.95
C GLY A 189 -4.31 0.54 -3.93
N ALA A 190 -3.81 -0.06 -2.85
CA ALA A 190 -2.39 -0.38 -2.72
C ALA A 190 -2.05 -1.77 -3.26
N ILE A 191 -0.83 -1.90 -3.78
CA ILE A 191 -0.15 -3.20 -3.97
C ILE A 191 0.95 -3.28 -2.92
N VAL A 192 0.89 -4.26 -2.04
CA VAL A 192 1.89 -4.43 -0.97
C VAL A 192 2.42 -5.84 -0.99
N SER A 193 3.68 -5.97 -1.42
CA SER A 193 4.37 -7.26 -1.50
C SER A 193 5.71 -7.24 -0.79
N GLY A 194 6.17 -8.39 -0.29
CA GLY A 194 7.46 -8.52 0.39
C GLY A 194 7.32 -8.86 1.88
N LEU A 195 8.25 -8.35 2.70
CA LEU A 195 8.28 -8.59 4.14
C LEU A 195 8.09 -7.28 4.92
N ASP A 196 7.11 -7.26 5.83
CA ASP A 196 6.89 -6.18 6.80
C ASP A 196 6.75 -4.77 6.15
N ASN A 197 6.22 -4.70 4.93
CA ASN A 197 6.00 -3.44 4.21
C ASN A 197 4.73 -2.74 4.69
N ILE A 198 4.73 -1.40 4.71
CA ILE A 198 3.65 -0.58 5.27
C ILE A 198 3.13 0.38 4.20
N SER A 199 1.84 0.31 3.89
CA SER A 199 1.12 1.30 3.08
C SER A 199 0.02 1.96 3.91
N SER A 200 0.08 3.27 4.12
CA SER A 200 -0.87 3.97 4.98
C SER A 200 -1.77 4.98 4.26
N ASN A 201 -1.47 5.32 3.01
CA ASN A 201 -2.23 6.27 2.20
C ASN A 201 -2.68 5.68 0.85
N PRO A 202 -3.64 6.33 0.16
CA PRO A 202 -4.21 5.83 -1.09
C PRO A 202 -3.18 5.58 -2.20
N TYR A 203 -3.43 4.53 -2.98
CA TYR A 203 -2.71 4.23 -4.21
C TYR A 203 -1.19 4.01 -4.03
N GLY A 204 -0.77 3.50 -2.87
CA GLY A 204 0.62 3.14 -2.60
C GLY A 204 1.06 1.87 -3.34
N SER A 205 2.22 1.90 -3.99
CA SER A 205 2.79 0.74 -4.69
C SER A 205 4.09 0.30 -4.03
N LEU A 206 4.07 -0.83 -3.32
CA LEU A 206 5.23 -1.48 -2.70
C LEU A 206 5.40 -2.87 -3.30
N ILE A 207 6.18 -2.97 -4.37
CA ILE A 207 6.29 -4.18 -5.19
C ILE A 207 7.42 -5.13 -4.76
N GLY A 208 8.00 -4.93 -3.57
CA GLY A 208 8.89 -5.91 -2.95
C GLY A 208 9.70 -5.38 -1.77
N GLY A 209 10.77 -6.11 -1.44
CA GLY A 209 11.72 -5.73 -0.40
C GLY A 209 11.24 -6.01 1.03
N ASN A 210 11.87 -5.33 1.98
CA ASN A 210 11.74 -5.57 3.40
C ASN A 210 11.60 -4.23 4.15
N ARG A 211 10.53 -4.06 4.93
CA ARG A 211 10.30 -2.92 5.82
C ARG A 211 10.26 -1.57 5.12
N ASN A 212 9.75 -1.53 3.91
CA ASN A 212 9.51 -0.30 3.16
C ASN A 212 8.20 0.34 3.60
N THR A 213 8.15 1.67 3.58
CA THR A 213 7.03 2.48 4.05
C THR A 213 6.57 3.44 2.95
N ALA A 214 5.25 3.45 2.73
CA ALA A 214 4.54 4.29 1.79
C ALA A 214 3.46 5.07 2.56
N ASN A 215 3.76 6.33 2.86
CA ASN A 215 2.95 7.21 3.70
C ASN A 215 2.45 8.47 2.96
N GLY A 216 2.48 8.50 1.63
CA GLY A 216 1.88 9.57 0.82
C GLY A 216 0.93 9.00 -0.23
N ASP A 217 0.16 9.87 -0.86
CA ASP A 217 -0.74 9.47 -1.95
C ASP A 217 0.05 9.19 -3.23
N PHE A 218 -0.33 8.15 -3.99
CA PHE A 218 0.30 7.81 -5.28
C PHE A 218 1.83 7.58 -5.19
N VAL A 219 2.31 7.05 -4.07
CA VAL A 219 3.74 6.76 -3.87
C VAL A 219 4.15 5.43 -4.47
N ALA A 220 5.43 5.32 -4.85
CA ALA A 220 6.01 4.08 -5.34
C ALA A 220 7.31 3.75 -4.60
N VAL A 221 7.38 2.55 -4.04
CA VAL A 221 8.62 1.96 -3.50
C VAL A 221 8.86 0.62 -4.18
N SER A 222 9.84 0.55 -5.07
CA SER A 222 10.03 -0.68 -5.88
C SER A 222 10.65 -1.84 -5.10
N GLY A 223 11.34 -1.57 -3.99
CA GLY A 223 11.92 -2.61 -3.15
C GLY A 223 12.98 -2.10 -2.21
N GLY A 224 13.97 -2.94 -1.90
CA GLY A 224 15.06 -2.62 -0.98
C GLY A 224 14.70 -2.81 0.49
N LEU A 225 15.49 -2.21 1.38
CA LEU A 225 15.35 -2.36 2.84
C LEU A 225 15.11 -1.00 3.50
N ARG A 226 14.03 -0.85 4.27
CA ARG A 226 13.76 0.37 5.08
C ARG A 226 13.70 1.66 4.27
N ASN A 227 13.18 1.60 3.05
CA ASN A 227 12.92 2.80 2.26
C ASN A 227 11.60 3.45 2.66
N ASN A 228 11.51 4.78 2.57
CA ASN A 228 10.40 5.55 3.09
C ASN A 228 9.97 6.65 2.11
N ALA A 229 8.81 6.48 1.47
CA ALA A 229 8.19 7.49 0.61
C ALA A 229 6.97 8.10 1.33
N GLN A 230 6.97 9.41 1.63
CA GLN A 230 6.03 10.00 2.59
C GLN A 230 5.03 11.00 2.02
N ASN A 231 5.24 11.53 0.82
CA ASN A 231 4.43 12.63 0.30
C ASN A 231 3.88 12.31 -1.08
N THR A 232 2.92 13.11 -1.56
CA THR A 232 2.24 12.86 -2.83
C THR A 232 3.26 12.72 -3.97
N TYR A 233 3.14 11.65 -4.76
CA TYR A 233 4.04 11.32 -5.88
C TYR A 233 5.51 11.07 -5.51
N ALA A 234 5.83 10.88 -4.23
CA ALA A 234 7.18 10.51 -3.82
C ALA A 234 7.54 9.09 -4.30
N SER A 235 8.80 8.89 -4.70
CA SER A 235 9.26 7.59 -5.18
C SER A 235 10.62 7.19 -4.61
N VAL A 236 10.76 5.90 -4.29
CA VAL A 236 12.05 5.29 -3.95
C VAL A 236 12.22 4.00 -4.75
N SER A 237 13.16 3.96 -5.69
CA SER A 237 13.30 2.79 -6.57
C SER A 237 14.04 1.61 -5.92
N GLY A 238 14.70 1.80 -4.77
CA GLY A 238 15.34 0.71 -4.04
C GLY A 238 16.43 1.18 -3.08
N GLY A 239 17.43 0.33 -2.86
CA GLY A 239 18.52 0.60 -1.92
C GLY A 239 18.12 0.38 -0.46
N GLN A 240 18.83 1.03 0.46
CA GLN A 240 18.65 0.88 1.89
C GLN A 240 18.45 2.24 2.58
N ASN A 241 17.52 2.32 3.54
CA ASN A 241 17.31 3.50 4.39
C ASN A 241 17.09 4.83 3.62
N ASN A 242 16.59 4.78 2.39
CA ASN A 242 16.37 5.98 1.59
C ASN A 242 15.02 6.63 1.94
N THR A 243 14.98 7.97 1.98
CA THR A 243 13.77 8.74 2.31
C THR A 243 13.44 9.75 1.20
N ALA A 244 12.25 9.62 0.61
CA ALA A 244 11.65 10.61 -0.27
C ALA A 244 10.42 11.23 0.43
N SER A 245 10.57 12.41 1.02
CA SER A 245 9.54 13.05 1.86
C SER A 245 9.00 14.38 1.32
N GLY A 246 9.55 14.88 0.21
CA GLY A 246 8.99 16.02 -0.51
C GLY A 246 7.90 15.59 -1.51
N ILE A 247 6.99 16.51 -1.86
CA ILE A 247 6.04 16.29 -2.96
C ILE A 247 6.83 16.06 -4.25
N ALA A 248 6.48 15.02 -5.01
CA ALA A 248 7.18 14.61 -6.23
C ALA A 248 8.70 14.41 -6.05
N SER A 249 9.15 14.11 -4.82
CA SER A 249 10.56 13.82 -4.56
C SER A 249 10.91 12.40 -5.01
N SER A 250 12.18 12.19 -5.36
CA SER A 250 12.65 10.88 -5.81
C SER A 250 14.00 10.51 -5.24
N VAL A 251 14.13 9.24 -4.85
CA VAL A 251 15.43 8.63 -4.57
C VAL A 251 15.56 7.35 -5.40
N SER A 252 16.48 7.32 -6.36
CA SER A 252 16.60 6.16 -7.26
C SER A 252 17.31 4.96 -6.60
N GLY A 253 18.02 5.15 -5.49
CA GLY A 253 18.66 4.06 -4.75
C GLY A 253 19.76 4.53 -3.80
N GLY A 254 20.76 3.66 -3.56
CA GLY A 254 21.87 3.91 -2.66
C GLY A 254 21.56 3.61 -1.20
N ASP A 255 22.33 4.18 -0.28
CA ASP A 255 22.14 4.02 1.17
C ASP A 255 21.98 5.37 1.86
N SER A 256 20.92 5.50 2.68
CA SER A 256 20.71 6.63 3.59
C SER A 256 20.58 7.98 2.88
N ASN A 257 20.05 7.99 1.65
CA ASN A 257 19.81 9.21 0.88
C ASN A 257 18.47 9.86 1.24
N ILE A 258 18.41 11.19 1.20
CA ILE A 258 17.23 11.97 1.59
C ILE A 258 16.88 12.99 0.50
N ALA A 259 15.69 12.88 -0.09
CA ALA A 259 15.06 13.89 -0.94
C ALA A 259 13.80 14.43 -0.22
N SER A 260 13.90 15.60 0.43
CA SER A 260 12.87 16.06 1.39
C SER A 260 12.15 17.34 1.01
N SER A 261 12.45 17.94 -0.13
CA SER A 261 11.79 19.16 -0.63
C SER A 261 11.00 18.89 -1.93
N LEU A 262 10.13 19.84 -2.32
CA LEU A 262 9.34 19.76 -3.55
C LEU A 262 10.22 19.47 -4.77
N ALA A 263 9.88 18.40 -5.51
CA ALA A 263 10.59 17.94 -6.71
C ALA A 263 12.12 17.76 -6.51
N SER A 264 12.55 17.49 -5.28
CA SER A 264 13.94 17.15 -5.01
C SER A 264 14.29 15.75 -5.49
N SER A 265 15.54 15.55 -5.88
CA SER A 265 16.00 14.26 -6.38
C SER A 265 17.37 13.88 -5.83
N VAL A 266 17.51 12.60 -5.50
CA VAL A 266 18.81 11.98 -5.25
C VAL A 266 18.92 10.71 -6.10
N SER A 267 19.83 10.68 -7.07
CA SER A 267 19.93 9.53 -7.97
C SER A 267 20.63 8.32 -7.34
N GLY A 268 21.36 8.50 -6.24
CA GLY A 268 21.99 7.40 -5.50
C GLY A 268 23.13 7.84 -4.59
N GLY A 269 24.06 6.93 -4.33
CA GLY A 269 25.22 7.17 -3.46
C GLY A 269 24.94 6.90 -1.99
N LEU A 270 25.76 7.49 -1.11
CA LEU A 270 25.70 7.28 0.34
C LEU A 270 25.45 8.61 1.06
N ASN A 271 24.44 8.68 1.93
CA ASN A 271 24.20 9.85 2.79
C ASN A 271 24.04 11.20 2.04
N ASN A 272 23.56 11.18 0.80
CA ASN A 272 23.29 12.41 0.04
C ASN A 272 21.95 13.02 0.43
N ARG A 273 21.86 14.35 0.43
CA ARG A 273 20.68 15.08 0.91
C ARG A 273 20.32 16.23 -0.04
N ALA A 274 19.19 16.10 -0.72
CA ALA A 274 18.53 17.18 -1.45
C ALA A 274 17.32 17.67 -0.62
N ARG A 275 17.42 18.85 -0.01
CA ARG A 275 16.46 19.29 1.03
C ARG A 275 16.21 20.79 1.07
N ILE A 276 15.33 21.22 1.98
CA ILE A 276 15.01 22.61 2.33
C ILE A 276 14.24 23.35 1.23
N GLN A 277 14.81 23.56 0.04
CA GLN A 277 14.18 24.32 -1.05
C GLN A 277 13.89 23.44 -2.28
N ALA A 278 12.96 23.89 -3.12
CA ALA A 278 12.47 23.12 -4.26
C ALA A 278 13.57 22.84 -5.31
N ASN A 279 13.40 21.74 -6.05
CA ASN A 279 14.26 21.33 -7.17
C ASN A 279 15.75 21.15 -6.82
N ALA A 280 16.08 20.94 -5.54
CA ALA A 280 17.43 20.56 -5.15
C ALA A 280 17.74 19.16 -5.71
N SER A 281 18.95 18.97 -6.24
CA SER A 281 19.35 17.70 -6.85
C SER A 281 20.75 17.26 -6.43
N VAL A 282 20.90 15.96 -6.18
CA VAL A 282 22.20 15.33 -6.00
C VAL A 282 22.28 14.07 -6.87
N SER A 283 23.17 14.04 -7.86
CA SER A 283 23.26 12.90 -8.78
C SER A 283 24.00 11.69 -8.19
N GLY A 284 24.75 11.85 -7.10
CA GLY A 284 25.43 10.74 -6.43
C GLY A 284 26.54 11.19 -5.47
N GLY A 285 27.53 10.31 -5.28
CA GLY A 285 28.65 10.56 -4.37
C GLY A 285 28.34 10.21 -2.91
N SER A 286 29.05 10.82 -1.97
CA SER A 286 28.88 10.57 -0.54
C SER A 286 28.78 11.86 0.27
N GLY A 287 27.78 11.98 1.13
CA GLY A 287 27.65 13.08 2.08
C GLY A 287 27.37 14.45 1.44
N ASN A 288 26.90 14.50 0.19
CA ASN A 288 26.62 15.76 -0.49
C ASN A 288 25.30 16.38 -0.04
N ILE A 289 25.24 17.71 0.01
CA ILE A 289 24.11 18.48 0.55
C ILE A 289 23.70 19.57 -0.45
N ALA A 290 22.58 19.38 -1.14
CA ALA A 290 21.93 20.43 -1.92
C ALA A 290 20.75 21.00 -1.12
N SER A 291 20.80 22.29 -0.78
CA SER A 291 19.79 22.95 0.05
C SER A 291 19.25 24.29 -0.45
N GLY A 292 19.86 24.87 -1.49
CA GLY A 292 19.32 26.06 -2.15
C GLY A 292 18.21 25.72 -3.16
N LEU A 293 17.35 26.68 -3.48
CA LEU A 293 16.37 26.55 -4.56
C LEU A 293 17.10 26.27 -5.88
N ASN A 294 16.69 25.25 -6.62
CA ASN A 294 17.35 24.83 -7.88
C ASN A 294 18.86 24.55 -7.72
N SER A 295 19.32 24.21 -6.51
CA SER A 295 20.73 23.84 -6.30
C SER A 295 21.02 22.45 -6.84
N SER A 296 22.25 22.24 -7.32
CA SER A 296 22.66 20.96 -7.89
C SER A 296 24.07 20.56 -7.48
N ILE A 297 24.23 19.26 -7.20
CA ILE A 297 25.53 18.62 -6.99
C ILE A 297 25.61 17.37 -7.85
N SER A 298 26.55 17.33 -8.80
CA SER A 298 26.70 16.18 -9.70
C SER A 298 27.37 14.97 -9.03
N GLY A 299 28.09 15.16 -7.92
CA GLY A 299 28.70 14.06 -7.16
C GLY A 299 29.80 14.52 -6.20
N GLY A 300 30.75 13.62 -5.92
CA GLY A 300 31.90 13.88 -5.04
C GLY A 300 31.64 13.54 -3.57
N LEU A 301 32.46 14.10 -2.68
CA LEU A 301 32.46 13.82 -1.24
C LEU A 301 32.21 15.11 -0.45
N ASN A 302 31.20 15.12 0.41
CA ASN A 302 30.92 16.20 1.37
C ASN A 302 30.80 17.60 0.75
N ASN A 303 30.24 17.72 -0.46
CA ASN A 303 29.99 19.01 -1.10
C ASN A 303 28.70 19.65 -0.59
N SER A 304 28.65 20.99 -0.55
CA SER A 304 27.49 21.76 -0.05
C SER A 304 27.06 22.86 -1.03
N ALA A 305 25.87 22.72 -1.62
CA ALA A 305 25.21 23.70 -2.49
C ALA A 305 24.05 24.36 -1.73
N SER A 306 24.31 25.43 -0.99
CA SER A 306 23.28 26.10 -0.15
C SER A 306 22.71 27.38 -0.76
N GLY A 307 23.37 27.95 -1.76
CA GLY A 307 22.87 29.12 -2.50
C GLY A 307 21.76 28.75 -3.48
N SER A 308 20.81 29.66 -3.71
CA SER A 308 19.82 29.49 -4.78
C SER A 308 20.53 29.49 -6.14
N GLN A 309 20.16 28.55 -7.03
CA GLN A 309 20.80 28.26 -8.31
C GLN A 309 22.30 27.97 -8.21
N SER A 310 22.78 27.56 -7.03
CA SER A 310 24.17 27.17 -6.86
C SER A 310 24.45 25.81 -7.50
N SER A 311 25.65 25.62 -8.02
CA SER A 311 26.05 24.38 -8.69
C SER A 311 27.43 23.92 -8.27
N LEU A 312 27.55 22.62 -8.01
CA LEU A 312 28.84 21.96 -7.83
C LEU A 312 28.93 20.74 -8.73
N SER A 313 29.96 20.67 -9.57
CA SER A 313 30.15 19.53 -10.48
C SER A 313 30.81 18.31 -9.79
N GLY A 314 31.41 18.49 -8.61
CA GLY A 314 32.00 17.39 -7.84
C GLY A 314 33.13 17.84 -6.91
N GLY A 315 34.08 16.93 -6.67
CA GLY A 315 35.24 17.16 -5.80
C GLY A 315 34.98 16.80 -4.34
N ASN A 316 35.79 17.37 -3.44
CA ASN A 316 35.79 17.05 -2.01
C ASN A 316 35.64 18.32 -1.16
N GLN A 317 34.62 18.38 -0.30
CA GLN A 317 34.41 19.48 0.65
C GLN A 317 34.32 20.86 0.00
N ASN A 318 33.72 20.94 -1.18
CA ASN A 318 33.47 22.21 -1.85
C ASN A 318 32.16 22.84 -1.37
N THR A 319 32.11 24.17 -1.33
CA THR A 319 30.95 24.95 -0.87
C THR A 319 30.55 26.00 -1.91
N ALA A 320 29.28 26.01 -2.33
CA ALA A 320 28.67 27.08 -3.10
C ALA A 320 27.44 27.61 -2.35
N SER A 321 27.59 28.76 -1.67
CA SER A 321 26.54 29.31 -0.79
C SER A 321 25.94 30.63 -1.27
N GLY A 322 26.52 31.25 -2.30
CA GLY A 322 25.98 32.47 -2.91
C GLY A 322 24.88 32.19 -3.94
N PHE A 323 24.03 33.19 -4.22
CA PHE A 323 23.07 33.12 -5.33
C PHE A 323 23.82 32.97 -6.67
N ASN A 324 23.46 31.99 -7.50
CA ASN A 324 24.13 31.67 -8.76
C ASN A 324 25.65 31.46 -8.60
N SER A 325 26.08 30.96 -7.44
CA SER A 325 27.49 30.60 -7.22
C SER A 325 27.82 29.24 -7.83
N SER A 326 29.08 29.05 -8.24
CA SER A 326 29.51 27.78 -8.83
C SER A 326 30.89 27.34 -8.36
N VAL A 327 31.04 26.02 -8.18
CA VAL A 327 32.34 25.38 -7.99
C VAL A 327 32.45 24.18 -8.92
N SER A 328 33.35 24.23 -9.90
CA SER A 328 33.44 23.16 -10.91
C SER A 328 34.18 21.90 -10.42
N GLY A 329 34.85 21.95 -9.27
CA GLY A 329 35.51 20.78 -8.68
C GLY A 329 36.63 21.14 -7.71
N GLY A 330 37.60 20.23 -7.55
CA GLY A 330 38.75 20.39 -6.65
C GLY A 330 38.44 20.02 -5.19
N SER A 331 39.21 20.55 -4.25
CA SER A 331 39.05 20.29 -2.82
C SER A 331 38.98 21.57 -2.00
N PHE A 332 38.08 21.64 -1.02
CA PHE A 332 37.97 22.77 -0.09
C PHE A 332 37.75 24.13 -0.75
N ASN A 333 37.17 24.17 -1.95
CA ASN A 333 36.89 25.42 -2.65
C ASN A 333 35.56 26.03 -2.19
N SER A 334 35.50 27.36 -2.13
CA SER A 334 34.36 28.09 -1.57
C SER A 334 33.94 29.28 -2.43
N ALA A 335 32.71 29.25 -2.96
CA ALA A 335 32.06 30.34 -3.69
C ALA A 335 30.85 30.86 -2.88
N THR A 336 31.02 31.94 -2.12
CA THR A 336 30.07 32.29 -1.04
C THR A 336 29.20 33.51 -1.32
N SER A 337 29.49 34.28 -2.36
CA SER A 337 28.75 35.49 -2.72
C SER A 337 27.99 35.34 -4.04
N THR A 338 27.08 36.28 -4.32
CA THR A 338 26.28 36.24 -5.54
C THR A 338 27.16 36.30 -6.78
N HIS A 339 26.91 35.39 -7.73
CA HIS A 339 27.70 35.21 -8.96
C HIS A 339 29.20 34.97 -8.74
N SER A 340 29.58 34.49 -7.56
CA SER A 340 30.96 34.05 -7.30
C SER A 340 31.24 32.71 -7.95
N SER A 341 32.47 32.50 -8.43
CA SER A 341 32.85 31.25 -9.09
C SER A 341 34.25 30.78 -8.72
N VAL A 342 34.40 29.47 -8.56
CA VAL A 342 35.69 28.80 -8.45
C VAL A 342 35.77 27.66 -9.44
N SER A 343 36.67 27.72 -10.42
CA SER A 343 36.75 26.68 -11.46
C SER A 343 37.45 25.39 -11.00
N GLY A 344 38.16 25.41 -9.87
CA GLY A 344 38.79 24.22 -9.28
C GLY A 344 39.95 24.54 -8.34
N GLY A 345 40.87 23.59 -8.17
CA GLY A 345 42.05 23.73 -7.32
C GLY A 345 41.83 23.29 -5.87
N ASN A 346 42.64 23.81 -4.95
CA ASN A 346 42.59 23.49 -3.53
C ASN A 346 42.47 24.76 -2.67
N GLN A 347 41.52 24.78 -1.73
CA GLN A 347 41.33 25.88 -0.76
C GLN A 347 41.15 27.28 -1.37
N ASN A 348 40.58 27.38 -2.58
CA ASN A 348 40.31 28.66 -3.22
C ASN A 348 39.00 29.28 -2.72
N THR A 349 38.98 30.59 -2.49
CA THR A 349 37.80 31.32 -1.99
C THR A 349 37.43 32.49 -2.90
N ALA A 350 36.21 32.46 -3.44
CA ALA A 350 35.56 33.57 -4.12
C ALA A 350 34.39 34.06 -3.25
N SER A 351 34.57 35.16 -2.52
CA SER A 351 33.59 35.68 -1.54
C SER A 351 33.12 37.10 -1.82
N GLY A 352 33.57 37.73 -2.91
CA GLY A 352 33.05 39.00 -3.40
C GLY A 352 31.90 38.82 -4.40
N PHE A 353 31.02 39.82 -4.51
CA PHE A 353 29.97 39.83 -5.54
C PHE A 353 30.62 39.85 -6.95
N HIS A 354 30.23 38.93 -7.85
CA HIS A 354 30.93 38.68 -9.13
C HIS A 354 32.43 38.34 -9.03
N SER A 355 32.90 37.86 -7.88
CA SER A 355 34.30 37.44 -7.76
C SER A 355 34.58 36.12 -8.46
N SER A 356 35.83 35.91 -8.89
CA SER A 356 36.22 34.65 -9.54
C SER A 356 37.62 34.19 -9.13
N VAL A 357 37.77 32.88 -8.98
CA VAL A 357 39.07 32.21 -8.88
C VAL A 357 39.12 31.09 -9.90
N SER A 358 40.00 31.18 -10.90
CA SER A 358 40.06 30.17 -11.97
C SER A 358 40.77 28.88 -11.55
N GLY A 359 41.49 28.87 -10.43
CA GLY A 359 42.13 27.66 -9.88
C GLY A 359 43.30 27.95 -8.94
N GLY A 360 44.22 26.99 -8.82
CA GLY A 360 45.41 27.10 -7.98
C GLY A 360 45.21 26.62 -6.54
N ASP A 361 46.02 27.13 -5.62
CA ASP A 361 46.04 26.72 -4.21
C ASP A 361 45.95 27.94 -3.28
N SER A 362 44.98 27.95 -2.38
CA SER A 362 44.78 28.99 -1.36
C SER A 362 44.60 30.43 -1.91
N ASN A 363 44.01 30.60 -3.09
CA ASN A 363 43.75 31.92 -3.67
C ASN A 363 42.45 32.54 -3.13
N ILE A 364 42.42 33.86 -2.96
CA ILE A 364 41.28 34.59 -2.39
C ILE A 364 40.88 35.77 -3.30
N ALA A 365 39.64 35.78 -3.75
CA ALA A 365 38.98 36.90 -4.40
C ALA A 365 37.76 37.35 -3.55
N SER A 366 37.91 38.37 -2.71
CA SER A 366 36.93 38.69 -1.66
C SER A 366 36.17 40.01 -1.83
N SER A 367 36.43 40.76 -2.90
CA SER A 367 35.81 42.05 -3.18
C SER A 367 34.94 42.04 -4.45
N PHE A 368 34.11 43.08 -4.62
CA PHE A 368 33.26 43.23 -5.81
C PHE A 368 34.08 43.12 -7.10
N ALA A 369 33.68 42.20 -7.99
CA ALA A 369 34.33 41.91 -9.26
C ALA A 369 35.86 41.69 -9.17
N SER A 370 36.33 41.17 -8.02
CA SER A 370 37.74 40.78 -7.86
C SER A 370 38.03 39.46 -8.56
N SER A 371 39.26 39.29 -9.03
CA SER A 371 39.65 38.07 -9.75
C SER A 371 41.05 37.59 -9.39
N VAL A 372 41.19 36.27 -9.29
CA VAL A 372 42.49 35.59 -9.24
C VAL A 372 42.52 34.49 -10.30
N SER A 373 43.37 34.60 -11.30
CA SER A 373 43.41 33.60 -12.39
C SER A 373 44.13 32.31 -12.00
N GLY A 374 44.89 32.29 -10.91
CA GLY A 374 45.53 31.08 -10.39
C GLY A 374 46.73 31.35 -9.49
N GLY A 375 47.65 30.38 -9.41
CA GLY A 375 48.85 30.46 -8.60
C GLY A 375 48.65 29.95 -7.16
N ASN A 376 49.51 30.37 -6.25
CA ASN A 376 49.49 29.94 -4.84
C ASN A 376 49.38 31.16 -3.91
N ASN A 377 48.40 31.16 -3.02
CA ASN A 377 48.24 32.16 -1.97
C ASN A 377 48.13 33.61 -2.49
N ASN A 378 47.51 33.83 -3.64
CA ASN A 378 47.26 35.17 -4.17
C ASN A 378 45.95 35.75 -3.64
N ARG A 379 45.92 37.06 -3.38
CA ARG A 379 44.78 37.75 -2.74
C ARG A 379 44.39 38.99 -3.53
N ALA A 380 43.19 38.99 -4.11
CA ALA A 380 42.52 40.16 -4.65
C ALA A 380 41.38 40.56 -3.70
N MET A 381 41.59 41.59 -2.88
CA MET A 381 40.75 41.85 -1.70
C MET A 381 40.53 43.35 -1.42
N THR A 382 39.79 43.64 -0.35
CA THR A 382 39.49 44.97 0.20
C THR A 382 38.65 45.91 -0.68
N GLN A 383 38.96 46.08 -1.97
CA GLN A 383 38.34 47.08 -2.85
C GLN A 383 37.94 46.51 -4.23
N SER A 384 36.99 47.18 -4.90
CA SER A 384 36.39 46.71 -6.16
C SER A 384 37.41 46.56 -7.29
N PHE A 385 37.23 45.55 -8.15
CA PHE A 385 38.01 45.31 -9.38
C PHE A 385 39.50 44.97 -9.17
N ALA A 386 39.91 44.61 -7.95
CA ALA A 386 41.26 44.11 -7.72
C ALA A 386 41.52 42.81 -8.51
N SER A 387 42.70 42.65 -9.10
CA SER A 387 43.03 41.48 -9.91
C SER A 387 44.45 40.97 -9.66
N VAL A 388 44.59 39.65 -9.65
CA VAL A 388 45.90 38.97 -9.67
C VAL A 388 45.89 37.89 -10.75
N SER A 389 46.73 38.02 -11.76
CA SER A 389 46.76 37.05 -12.87
C SER A 389 47.49 35.74 -12.51
N GLY A 390 48.28 35.71 -11.44
CA GLY A 390 48.94 34.49 -10.96
C GLY A 390 50.11 34.76 -10.02
N GLY A 391 51.05 33.80 -9.96
CA GLY A 391 52.24 33.89 -9.13
C GLY A 391 52.06 33.32 -7.71
N ARG A 392 52.88 33.78 -6.76
CA ARG A 392 52.85 33.34 -5.37
C ARG A 392 52.75 34.51 -4.40
N SER A 393 51.82 34.44 -3.45
CA SER A 393 51.73 35.40 -2.33
C SER A 393 51.55 36.88 -2.74
N ASN A 394 50.94 37.14 -3.91
CA ASN A 394 50.67 38.51 -4.36
C ASN A 394 49.39 39.08 -3.71
N ILE A 395 49.37 40.37 -3.39
CA ILE A 395 48.26 41.07 -2.74
C ILE A 395 47.84 42.32 -3.53
N ALA A 396 46.70 42.26 -4.20
CA ALA A 396 46.04 43.42 -4.79
C ALA A 396 44.88 43.86 -3.87
N SER A 397 44.94 45.07 -3.31
CA SER A 397 43.96 45.57 -2.33
C SER A 397 43.39 46.96 -2.56
N GLY A 398 43.80 47.67 -3.62
CA GLY A 398 43.22 48.95 -4.04
C GLY A 398 42.12 48.80 -5.08
N ILE A 399 41.26 49.82 -5.24
CA ILE A 399 40.25 49.90 -6.33
C ILE A 399 40.99 49.73 -7.66
N ALA A 400 40.57 48.77 -8.50
CA ALA A 400 41.19 48.48 -9.79
C ALA A 400 42.72 48.27 -9.71
N SER A 401 43.23 47.83 -8.55
CA SER A 401 44.64 47.44 -8.42
C SER A 401 44.90 46.13 -9.16
N SER A 402 46.09 45.99 -9.73
CA SER A 402 46.43 44.81 -10.53
C SER A 402 47.83 44.30 -10.27
N ILE A 403 47.96 42.98 -10.22
CA ILE A 403 49.25 42.30 -10.20
C ILE A 403 49.26 41.24 -11.29
N SER A 404 50.12 41.38 -12.30
CA SER A 404 50.17 40.41 -13.40
C SER A 404 50.88 39.10 -13.03
N GLY A 405 51.66 39.07 -11.95
CA GLY A 405 52.29 37.84 -11.44
C GLY A 405 53.47 38.11 -10.51
N GLY A 406 54.39 37.15 -10.45
CA GLY A 406 55.59 37.24 -9.60
C GLY A 406 55.37 36.70 -8.18
N GLU A 407 56.22 37.11 -7.26
CA GLU A 407 56.24 36.63 -5.88
C GLU A 407 56.14 37.79 -4.87
N SER A 408 55.23 37.69 -3.91
CA SER A 408 55.15 38.62 -2.78
C SER A 408 54.99 40.09 -3.18
N ASN A 409 54.38 40.36 -4.34
CA ASN A 409 54.12 41.73 -4.78
C ASN A 409 52.85 42.28 -4.12
N THR A 410 52.82 43.60 -3.90
CA THR A 410 51.73 44.29 -3.21
C THR A 410 51.28 45.51 -4.01
N SER A 411 49.98 45.64 -4.27
CA SER A 411 49.36 46.78 -4.97
C SER A 411 48.14 47.26 -4.17
N THR A 412 48.29 48.33 -3.37
CA THR A 412 47.33 48.64 -2.30
C THR A 412 46.44 49.86 -2.54
N SER A 413 46.72 50.65 -3.58
CA SER A 413 46.02 51.92 -3.83
C SER A 413 45.23 51.92 -5.14
N SER A 414 44.35 52.91 -5.29
CA SER A 414 43.46 53.02 -6.46
C SER A 414 44.26 53.09 -7.77
N ALA A 415 43.94 52.22 -8.72
CA ALA A 415 44.61 52.06 -10.01
C ALA A 415 46.14 51.85 -9.90
N SER A 416 46.63 51.34 -8.76
CA SER A 416 48.03 50.92 -8.65
C SER A 416 48.28 49.62 -9.41
N SER A 417 49.51 49.40 -9.87
CA SER A 417 49.86 48.18 -10.60
C SER A 417 51.27 47.67 -10.33
N VAL A 418 51.40 46.35 -10.30
CA VAL A 418 52.70 45.66 -10.34
C VAL A 418 52.70 44.64 -11.47
N SER A 419 53.55 44.81 -12.48
CA SER A 419 53.57 43.88 -13.63
C SER A 419 54.27 42.55 -13.31
N GLY A 420 55.08 42.48 -12.24
CA GLY A 420 55.72 41.23 -11.79
C GLY A 420 56.91 41.45 -10.87
N GLY A 421 57.84 40.49 -10.87
CA GLY A 421 59.05 40.52 -10.04
C GLY A 421 58.82 39.95 -8.63
N ARG A 422 59.69 40.32 -7.68
CA ARG A 422 59.65 39.83 -6.30
C ARG A 422 59.65 40.97 -5.29
N ASP A 423 58.76 40.94 -4.31
CA ASP A 423 58.67 41.90 -3.19
C ASP A 423 58.45 43.37 -3.63
N ASN A 424 57.81 43.60 -4.79
CA ASN A 424 57.54 44.97 -5.25
C ASN A 424 56.25 45.52 -4.63
N THR A 425 56.23 46.81 -4.31
CA THR A 425 55.10 47.51 -3.67
C THR A 425 54.66 48.74 -4.47
N ALA A 426 53.42 48.76 -4.94
CA ALA A 426 52.75 49.94 -5.50
C ALA A 426 51.65 50.40 -4.55
N SER A 427 51.90 51.45 -3.76
CA SER A 427 51.01 51.94 -2.69
C SER A 427 50.54 53.38 -2.87
N GLY A 428 51.01 54.09 -3.90
CA GLY A 428 50.47 55.39 -4.29
C GLY A 428 49.27 55.25 -5.24
N PRO A 429 48.28 56.16 -5.24
CA PRO A 429 47.22 56.13 -6.24
C PRO A 429 47.82 56.29 -7.65
N GLN A 430 47.37 55.49 -8.61
CA GLN A 430 47.92 55.43 -9.98
C GLN A 430 49.43 55.14 -10.04
N SER A 431 50.02 54.57 -8.98
CA SER A 431 51.43 54.21 -8.97
C SER A 431 51.69 52.92 -9.75
N SER A 432 52.89 52.75 -10.29
CA SER A 432 53.24 51.54 -11.03
C SER A 432 54.65 51.04 -10.71
N VAL A 433 54.79 49.72 -10.63
CA VAL A 433 56.09 49.04 -10.62
C VAL A 433 56.11 48.01 -11.74
N SER A 434 56.94 48.21 -12.76
CA SER A 434 56.97 47.31 -13.93
C SER A 434 57.67 45.98 -13.64
N GLY A 435 58.43 45.86 -12.54
CA GLY A 435 59.06 44.61 -12.12
C GLY A 435 60.28 44.82 -11.21
N GLY A 436 61.20 43.86 -11.23
CA GLY A 436 62.43 43.89 -10.43
C GLY A 436 62.29 43.27 -9.04
N ASN A 437 63.16 43.66 -8.11
CA ASN A 437 63.17 43.15 -6.74
C ASN A 437 63.13 44.25 -5.68
N THR A 438 62.13 44.19 -4.78
CA THR A 438 62.03 45.09 -3.63
C THR A 438 61.92 46.56 -4.03
N ASN A 439 61.20 46.86 -5.11
CA ASN A 439 60.94 48.23 -5.55
C ASN A 439 59.65 48.78 -4.94
N THR A 440 59.62 50.06 -4.58
CA THR A 440 58.46 50.73 -3.96
C THR A 440 58.07 51.98 -4.73
N ALA A 441 56.80 52.08 -5.14
CA ALA A 441 56.18 53.29 -5.69
C ALA A 441 55.01 53.70 -4.77
N SER A 442 55.20 54.71 -3.93
CA SER A 442 54.23 55.12 -2.90
C SER A 442 53.64 56.53 -3.08
N GLY A 443 54.18 57.33 -4.00
CA GLY A 443 53.62 58.64 -4.36
C GLY A 443 52.45 58.55 -5.34
N LEU A 444 51.57 59.56 -5.34
CA LEU A 444 50.53 59.73 -6.38
C LEU A 444 51.18 59.76 -7.77
N THR A 445 50.73 58.91 -8.69
CA THR A 445 51.28 58.78 -10.06
C THR A 445 52.79 58.49 -10.11
N SER A 446 53.35 57.93 -9.03
CA SER A 446 54.78 57.56 -8.99
C SER A 446 55.04 56.29 -9.80
N SER A 447 56.27 56.12 -10.31
CA SER A 447 56.62 54.94 -11.08
C SER A 447 58.03 54.42 -10.81
N VAL A 448 58.18 53.10 -10.84
CA VAL A 448 59.48 52.42 -10.87
C VAL A 448 59.50 51.43 -12.03
N SER A 449 60.34 51.67 -13.03
CA SER A 449 60.42 50.83 -14.23
C SER A 449 61.09 49.47 -14.00
N GLY A 450 61.81 49.29 -12.89
CA GLY A 450 62.47 48.02 -12.53
C GLY A 450 63.67 48.21 -11.62
N GLY A 451 64.60 47.24 -11.63
CA GLY A 451 65.82 47.27 -10.81
C GLY A 451 65.64 46.64 -9.43
N GLY A 452 66.49 47.02 -8.47
CA GLY A 452 66.51 46.47 -7.12
C GLY A 452 66.47 47.56 -6.03
N LEU A 453 65.64 47.39 -5.00
CA LEU A 453 65.63 48.30 -3.82
C LEU A 453 65.36 49.78 -4.17
N ASN A 454 64.62 50.06 -5.25
CA ASN A 454 64.30 51.44 -5.65
C ASN A 454 63.05 51.97 -4.96
N SER A 455 62.97 53.28 -4.77
CA SER A 455 61.87 53.96 -4.08
C SER A 455 61.45 55.25 -4.79
N ALA A 456 60.16 55.40 -5.13
CA ALA A 456 59.54 56.61 -5.66
C ALA A 456 58.38 57.02 -4.75
N THR A 457 58.60 57.97 -3.84
CA THR A 457 57.71 58.18 -2.68
C THR A 457 56.83 59.43 -2.74
N ASN A 458 57.05 60.32 -3.70
CA ASN A 458 56.36 61.60 -3.78
C ASN A 458 55.57 61.74 -5.09
N ILE A 459 54.74 62.77 -5.20
CA ILE A 459 53.85 63.01 -6.35
C ILE A 459 54.68 63.08 -7.63
N GLN A 460 54.30 62.27 -8.63
CA GLN A 460 54.93 62.20 -9.95
C GLN A 460 56.43 61.83 -9.91
N SER A 461 56.90 61.26 -8.79
CA SER A 461 58.29 60.79 -8.68
C SER A 461 58.52 59.51 -9.51
N THR A 462 59.68 59.41 -10.17
CA THR A 462 59.99 58.31 -11.08
C THR A 462 61.40 57.77 -10.89
N VAL A 463 61.54 56.44 -10.87
CA VAL A 463 62.82 55.74 -10.96
C VAL A 463 62.84 54.89 -12.23
N SER A 464 63.74 55.18 -13.17
CA SER A 464 63.84 54.44 -14.43
C SER A 464 64.57 53.08 -14.32
N GLY A 465 65.15 52.76 -13.15
CA GLY A 465 65.85 51.50 -12.89
C GLY A 465 67.12 51.68 -12.02
N GLY A 466 67.95 50.63 -11.95
CA GLY A 466 69.18 50.57 -11.15
C GLY A 466 68.99 49.94 -9.77
N VAL A 467 69.98 50.08 -8.89
CA VAL A 467 69.92 49.59 -7.51
C VAL A 467 69.92 50.74 -6.49
N SER A 468 69.06 50.65 -5.48
CA SER A 468 68.99 51.54 -4.31
C SER A 468 68.80 53.02 -4.64
N ARG A 469 67.97 53.35 -5.64
CA ARG A 469 67.65 54.73 -6.02
C ARG A 469 66.42 55.22 -5.26
N SER A 470 66.43 56.50 -4.87
CA SER A 470 65.32 57.13 -4.13
C SER A 470 64.91 58.46 -4.76
N ALA A 471 63.71 58.53 -5.31
CA ALA A 471 63.06 59.73 -5.81
C ALA A 471 62.04 60.23 -4.77
N THR A 472 62.38 61.30 -4.05
CA THR A 472 61.63 61.76 -2.86
C THR A 472 61.01 63.14 -3.02
N GLY A 473 61.35 63.88 -4.07
CA GLY A 473 60.75 65.18 -4.40
C GLY A 473 59.53 65.07 -5.32
N VAL A 474 58.71 66.12 -5.36
CA VAL A 474 57.64 66.27 -6.36
C VAL A 474 58.26 66.39 -7.73
N ASN A 475 57.78 65.62 -8.72
CA ASN A 475 58.38 65.52 -10.06
C ASN A 475 59.86 65.08 -10.07
N ASP A 476 60.33 64.44 -8.99
CA ASP A 476 61.71 63.98 -8.89
C ASP A 476 61.95 62.77 -9.78
N TRP A 477 63.07 62.77 -10.50
CA TRP A 477 63.48 61.68 -11.37
C TRP A 477 64.86 61.17 -10.98
N ARG A 478 64.97 59.85 -10.85
CA ARG A 478 66.24 59.15 -10.65
C ARG A 478 66.43 58.08 -11.72
N ALA A 479 67.67 57.92 -12.13
CA ALA A 479 68.09 56.84 -13.01
C ALA A 479 69.32 56.14 -12.44
N GLY A 480 69.60 54.94 -12.97
CA GLY A 480 70.90 54.28 -12.84
C GLY A 480 72.02 55.12 -13.45
N SER A 481 73.28 54.81 -13.10
CA SER A 481 74.42 55.30 -13.89
C SER A 481 74.35 54.70 -15.29
N LEU A 482 74.86 55.39 -16.30
CA LEU A 482 74.94 54.86 -17.68
C LEU A 482 75.78 53.55 -17.75
N PHE A 483 76.64 53.33 -16.74
CA PHE A 483 77.43 52.13 -16.53
C PHE A 483 77.25 51.66 -15.08
N GLU A 484 76.68 50.48 -14.87
CA GLU A 484 76.90 49.70 -13.64
C GLU A 484 78.27 49.04 -13.79
N THR A 485 79.23 49.40 -12.95
CA THR A 485 80.50 48.66 -12.90
C THR A 485 80.18 47.22 -12.47
N GLN A 486 80.54 46.29 -13.35
CA GLN A 486 80.29 44.85 -13.25
C GLN A 486 80.71 44.24 -11.91
#